data_AF-A0A4Y3VKB7-F1
#
_entry.id   AF-A0A4Y3VKB7-F1
#
_cell.length_a   1.000
_cell.length_b   1.000
_cell.length_c   1.000
_cell.angle_alpha   90.00
_cell.angle_beta   90.00
_cell.angle_gamma   90.00
#
_symmetry.space_group_name_H-M   'P 1'
#
loop_
_entity.id
_entity.type
_entity.pdbx_description
1 polymer ?
#
loop_
_entity_poly.entity_id
_entity_poly.type
_entity_poly.pdbx_seq_one_letter_code
_entity_poly.pdbx_strand_id
1 'polypeptide(L)'
;MDDYTVTFEHDGSLSVTTKKSTGTGSWTVTSDTELQFSLREDFNLDVTQISPNGHRAAYIQIDIAARRDGDTLTGEGKAVVHGPDGVVIYATDATTQARRVS
;
A
#
# COMPACT_ATOMS: atom_id res chain seq x y z
N MET A 1 6.33 10.37 -11.68
CA MET A 1 5.11 9.80 -11.07
C MET A 1 4.43 9.06 -12.20
N ASP A 2 4.33 7.74 -12.11
CA ASP A 2 3.57 6.98 -13.10
C ASP A 2 2.09 7.34 -12.92
N ASP A 3 1.34 7.41 -14.02
CA ASP A 3 -0.10 7.61 -13.94
C ASP A 3 -0.72 6.47 -13.14
N TYR A 4 -1.56 6.83 -12.18
CA TYR A 4 -2.32 5.88 -11.38
C TYR A 4 -3.78 6.32 -11.27
N THR A 5 -4.66 5.34 -11.17
CA THR A 5 -6.05 5.52 -10.75
C THR A 5 -6.21 4.84 -9.40
N VAL A 6 -6.79 5.54 -8.43
CA VAL A 6 -7.24 4.94 -7.17
C VAL A 6 -8.74 5.15 -7.04
N THR A 7 -9.45 4.08 -6.72
CA THR A 7 -10.88 4.10 -6.43
C THR A 7 -11.08 3.67 -4.98
N PHE A 8 -11.83 4.47 -4.22
CA PHE A 8 -12.23 4.15 -2.85
C PHE A 8 -13.72 3.87 -2.83
N GLU A 9 -14.09 2.73 -2.26
CA GLU A 9 -15.47 2.30 -2.11
C GLU A 9 -16.01 2.63 -0.71
N HIS A 10 -17.34 2.71 -0.59
CA HIS A 10 -18.00 3.03 0.68
C HIS A 10 -17.82 1.97 1.76
N ASP A 11 -17.54 0.73 1.37
CA ASP A 11 -17.28 -0.38 2.30
C ASP A 11 -15.85 -0.37 2.87
N GLY A 12 -15.03 0.62 2.49
CA GLY A 12 -13.63 0.71 2.90
C GLY A 12 -12.66 0.03 1.93
N SER A 13 -13.14 -0.68 0.91
CA SER A 13 -12.29 -1.27 -0.11
C SER A 13 -11.66 -0.20 -0.98
N LEU A 14 -10.47 -0.50 -1.51
CA LEU A 14 -9.82 0.35 -2.50
C LEU A 14 -9.16 -0.49 -3.59
N SER A 15 -9.11 0.07 -4.80
CA SER A 15 -8.35 -0.48 -5.91
C SER A 15 -7.39 0.56 -6.44
N VAL A 16 -6.20 0.10 -6.85
CA VAL A 16 -5.15 0.90 -7.46
C VAL A 16 -4.83 0.28 -8.80
N THR A 17 -4.74 1.09 -9.85
CA THR A 17 -4.24 0.64 -11.14
C THR A 17 -3.18 1.61 -11.61
N THR A 18 -2.01 1.08 -11.95
CA THR A 18 -0.95 1.81 -12.62
C THR A 18 -0.64 1.13 -13.96
N LYS A 19 0.24 1.73 -14.76
CA LYS A 19 0.76 1.05 -15.95
C LYS A 19 1.50 -0.27 -15.64
N LYS A 20 2.09 -0.37 -14.45
CA LYS A 20 3.01 -1.47 -14.07
C LYS A 20 2.42 -2.43 -13.06
N SER A 21 1.21 -2.20 -12.56
CA SER A 21 0.67 -2.95 -11.44
C SER A 21 -0.83 -2.74 -11.26
N THR A 22 -1.43 -3.68 -10.54
CA THR A 22 -2.79 -3.58 -10.03
C THR A 22 -2.78 -3.92 -8.56
N GLY A 23 -3.50 -3.14 -7.76
CA GLY A 23 -3.57 -3.34 -6.33
C GLY A 23 -4.99 -3.31 -5.80
N THR A 24 -5.16 -3.98 -4.67
CA THR A 24 -6.40 -3.99 -3.89
C THR A 24 -6.05 -3.85 -2.42
N GLY A 25 -6.93 -3.20 -1.68
CA GLY A 25 -6.70 -2.93 -0.28
C GLY A 25 -7.97 -2.58 0.44
N SER A 26 -7.81 -2.23 1.71
CA SER A 26 -8.90 -1.77 2.54
C SER A 26 -8.39 -0.72 3.51
N TRP A 27 -9.25 0.25 3.81
CA TRP A 27 -9.10 1.09 4.98
C TRP A 27 -10.26 0.82 5.94
N THR A 28 -9.99 0.88 7.24
CA THR A 28 -11.00 0.65 8.26
C THR A 28 -10.75 1.57 9.43
N VAL A 29 -11.78 2.29 9.84
CA VAL A 29 -11.78 3.06 11.10
C VAL A 29 -11.99 2.05 12.23
N THR A 30 -11.01 1.96 13.13
CA THR A 30 -11.02 1.01 14.25
C THR A 30 -11.41 1.69 15.57
N SER A 31 -11.24 3.01 15.65
CA SER A 31 -11.75 3.87 16.72
C SER A 31 -11.91 5.30 16.24
N ASP A 32 -12.42 6.19 17.09
CA ASP A 32 -12.57 7.63 16.79
C ASP A 32 -11.26 8.31 16.37
N THR A 33 -10.12 7.70 16.68
CA THR A 33 -8.78 8.25 16.41
C THR A 33 -7.87 7.30 15.66
N GLU A 34 -8.32 6.11 15.26
CA GLU A 34 -7.45 5.10 14.65
C GLU A 34 -8.03 4.55 13.35
N LEU A 35 -7.17 4.43 12.36
CA LEU A 35 -7.46 3.88 11.04
C LEU A 35 -6.40 2.84 10.68
N GLN A 36 -6.83 1.72 10.15
CA GLN A 36 -5.94 0.73 9.54
C GLN A 36 -6.04 0.83 8.03
N PHE A 37 -4.90 0.69 7.37
CA PHE A 37 -4.76 0.66 5.92
C PHE A 37 -3.95 -0.56 5.53
N SER A 38 -4.49 -1.34 4.60
CA SER A 38 -3.80 -2.47 3.99
C SER A 38 -3.88 -2.34 2.47
N LEU A 39 -2.77 -2.54 1.78
CA LEU A 39 -2.70 -2.53 0.32
C LEU A 39 -1.78 -3.65 -0.14
N ARG A 40 -2.31 -4.49 -1.03
CA ARG A 40 -1.52 -5.37 -1.86
C ARG A 40 -1.46 -4.81 -3.26
N GLU A 41 -0.27 -4.73 -3.83
CA GLU A 41 -0.08 -4.34 -5.23
C GLU A 41 0.73 -5.42 -5.95
N ASP A 42 0.10 -6.06 -6.92
CA ASP A 42 0.70 -7.09 -7.77
C ASP A 42 1.33 -6.43 -8.99
N PHE A 43 2.62 -6.67 -9.18
CA PHE A 43 3.39 -6.11 -10.28
C PHE A 43 3.10 -6.86 -11.58
N ASN A 44 3.04 -6.13 -12.68
CA ASN A 44 2.92 -6.70 -14.00
C ASN A 44 4.22 -7.44 -14.33
N LEU A 45 4.08 -8.76 -14.43
CA LEU A 45 5.17 -9.68 -14.70
C LEU A 45 5.87 -9.45 -16.05
N ASP A 46 5.18 -8.85 -17.01
CA ASP A 46 5.70 -8.53 -18.35
C ASP A 46 6.55 -7.24 -18.34
N VAL A 47 6.46 -6.45 -17.28
CA VAL A 47 7.34 -5.31 -17.02
C VAL A 47 8.37 -5.79 -16.00
N THR A 48 9.59 -6.08 -16.43
CA THR A 48 10.64 -6.61 -15.54
C THR A 48 10.88 -5.68 -14.36
N GLN A 49 10.31 -6.01 -13.20
CA GLN A 49 10.48 -5.25 -11.96
C GLN A 49 11.50 -5.97 -11.09
N ILE A 50 12.74 -5.52 -11.19
CA ILE A 50 13.87 -6.05 -10.44
C ILE A 50 14.06 -5.19 -9.19
N SER A 51 14.03 -5.83 -8.03
CA SER A 51 14.31 -5.18 -6.75
C SER A 51 15.78 -4.75 -6.67
N PRO A 52 16.15 -3.82 -5.78
CA PRO A 52 17.54 -3.38 -5.62
C PRO A 52 18.55 -4.50 -5.31
N ASN A 53 18.10 -5.65 -4.77
CA ASN A 53 18.93 -6.82 -4.51
C ASN A 53 18.93 -7.85 -5.67
N GLY A 54 18.44 -7.49 -6.85
CA GLY A 54 18.55 -8.31 -8.07
C GLY A 54 17.48 -9.40 -8.21
N HIS A 55 16.53 -9.47 -7.28
CA HIS A 55 15.43 -10.42 -7.35
C HIS A 55 14.25 -9.85 -8.14
N ARG A 56 13.45 -10.72 -8.74
CA ARG A 56 12.22 -10.30 -9.40
C ARG A 56 11.15 -10.11 -8.35
N ALA A 57 10.55 -8.93 -8.28
CA ALA A 57 9.42 -8.67 -7.40
C ALA A 57 8.12 -9.17 -8.06
N ALA A 58 7.22 -9.77 -7.27
CA ALA A 58 5.90 -10.21 -7.71
C ALA A 58 4.80 -9.30 -7.15
N TYR A 59 4.88 -8.97 -5.87
CA TYR A 59 3.93 -8.05 -5.24
C TYR A 59 4.57 -7.35 -4.04
N ILE A 60 3.94 -6.26 -3.61
CA ILE A 60 4.22 -5.58 -2.36
C ILE A 60 2.97 -5.60 -1.48
N GLN A 61 3.17 -5.85 -0.19
CA GLN A 61 2.15 -5.74 0.85
C GLN A 61 2.52 -4.55 1.74
N ILE A 62 1.59 -3.63 1.96
CA ILE A 62 1.76 -2.46 2.81
C ILE A 62 0.66 -2.48 3.86
N ASP A 63 1.04 -2.51 5.13
CA ASP A 63 0.12 -2.46 6.25
C ASP A 63 0.52 -1.32 7.18
N ILE A 64 -0.41 -0.38 7.42
CA ILE A 64 -0.20 0.84 8.19
C ILE A 64 -1.31 0.99 9.21
N ALA A 65 -0.94 1.31 10.45
CA ALA A 65 -1.85 1.83 11.46
C ALA A 65 -1.64 3.33 11.58
N ALA A 66 -2.69 4.10 11.33
CA ALA A 66 -2.68 5.55 11.41
C ALA A 66 -3.49 6.04 12.61
N ARG A 67 -2.95 7.07 13.28
CA ARG A 67 -3.58 7.76 14.39
C ARG A 67 -3.91 9.19 13.99
N ARG A 68 -5.09 9.66 14.39
CA ARG A 68 -5.56 11.02 14.17
C ARG A 68 -5.05 11.93 15.28
N ASP A 69 -4.52 13.08 14.88
CA ASP A 69 -4.21 14.22 15.74
C ASP A 69 -4.72 15.51 15.05
N GLY A 70 -5.78 16.09 15.63
CA GLY A 70 -6.52 17.19 15.00
C GLY A 70 -7.09 16.82 13.63
N ASP A 71 -6.59 17.48 12.58
CA ASP A 71 -6.98 17.24 11.18
C ASP A 71 -5.96 16.38 10.40
N THR A 72 -4.94 15.90 11.09
CA THR A 72 -3.87 15.07 10.52
C THR A 72 -4.05 13.61 10.93
N LEU A 73 -3.81 12.70 10.00
CA LEU A 73 -3.61 11.28 10.25
C LEU A 73 -2.13 10.98 9.98
N THR A 74 -1.43 10.45 10.97
CA THR A 74 -0.05 9.97 10.83
C THR A 74 -0.06 8.47 11.06
N GLY A 75 0.50 7.70 10.14
CA GLY A 75 0.57 6.26 10.29
C GLY A 75 1.97 5.70 10.12
N GLU A 76 2.19 4.60 10.82
CA GLU A 76 3.40 3.81 10.81
C GLU A 76 3.03 2.36 10.53
N GLY A 77 3.96 1.63 9.91
CA GLY A 77 3.70 0.28 9.46
C GLY A 77 4.87 -0.32 8.72
N LYS A 78 4.58 -1.31 7.88
CA LYS A 78 5.59 -1.99 7.07
C LYS A 78 5.16 -2.13 5.62
N ALA A 79 6.16 -2.06 4.75
CA ALA A 79 6.05 -2.46 3.35
C ALA A 79 6.97 -3.67 3.12
N VAL A 80 6.42 -4.75 2.58
CA VAL A 80 7.12 -6.02 2.35
C VAL A 80 6.98 -6.41 0.90
N VAL A 81 8.11 -6.60 0.22
CA VAL A 81 8.18 -7.02 -1.19
C VAL A 81 8.43 -8.52 -1.24
N HIS A 82 7.62 -9.22 -2.03
CA HIS A 82 7.69 -10.66 -2.21
C HIS A 82 8.10 -11.04 -3.63
N GLY A 83 8.82 -12.16 -3.74
CA GLY A 83 9.13 -12.79 -5.02
C GLY A 83 7.98 -13.65 -5.56
N PRO A 84 8.10 -14.17 -6.79
CA PRO A 84 7.10 -15.05 -7.41
C PRO A 84 6.85 -16.35 -6.63
N ASP A 85 7.81 -16.78 -5.83
CA ASP A 85 7.75 -17.93 -4.92
C ASP A 85 7.19 -17.58 -3.53
N GLY A 86 6.80 -16.31 -3.32
CA GLY A 86 6.29 -15.80 -2.04
C GLY A 86 7.36 -15.43 -1.02
N VAL A 87 8.65 -15.61 -1.34
CA VAL A 87 9.74 -15.30 -0.42
C VAL A 87 9.85 -13.78 -0.22
N VAL A 88 10.09 -13.35 1.02
CA VAL A 88 10.38 -11.95 1.33
C VAL A 88 11.72 -11.56 0.73
N ILE A 89 11.68 -10.63 -0.22
CA ILE A 89 12.87 -10.08 -0.89
C ILE A 89 13.40 -8.88 -0.10
N TYR A 90 12.49 -8.04 0.38
CA TYR A 90 12.81 -6.78 1.05
C TYR A 90 11.68 -6.39 1.98
N ALA A 91 12.02 -5.75 3.10
CA ALA A 91 11.04 -5.14 3.99
C ALA A 91 11.60 -3.80 4.48
N THR A 92 10.73 -2.82 4.60
CA THR A 92 11.04 -1.50 5.16
C THR A 92 9.91 -1.03 6.03
N ASP A 93 10.22 -0.14 6.96
CA ASP A 93 9.21 0.63 7.64
C ASP A 93 8.50 1.54 6.62
N ALA A 94 7.20 1.70 6.80
CA ALA A 94 6.35 2.54 5.97
C ALA A 94 5.68 3.59 6.85
N THR A 95 5.63 4.82 6.35
CA THR A 95 4.94 5.92 7.04
C THR A 95 3.99 6.62 6.09
N THR A 96 2.90 7.16 6.63
CA THR A 96 1.95 7.97 5.88
C THR A 96 1.57 9.20 6.67
N GLN A 97 1.29 10.28 5.95
CA GLN A 97 0.64 11.46 6.50
C GLN A 97 -0.50 11.84 5.57
N ALA A 98 -1.71 11.88 6.11
CA ALA A 98 -2.90 12.30 5.40
C ALA A 98 -3.58 13.43 6.16
N ARG A 99 -4.32 14.26 5.43
CA ARG A 99 -5.20 15.28 6.00
C ARG A 99 -6.59 15.09 5.44
N ARG A 100 -7.61 15.38 6.23
CA ARG A 100 -8.98 15.43 5.72
C ARG A 100 -9.07 16.57 4.70
N VAL A 101 -9.63 16.29 3.52
CA VAL A 101 -9.95 17.33 2.54
C VAL A 101 -11.45 17.60 2.69
N SER A 102 -11.78 18.82 3.11
CA SER A 102 -13.15 19.35 3.21
C SER A 102 -13.58 20.00 1.91
#